data_AF-A0A7H8PK29-F1
#
_entry.id   AF-A0A7H8PK29-F1
#
_cell.length_a   1.000
_cell.length_b   1.000
_cell.length_c   1.000
_cell.angle_alpha   90.00
_cell.angle_beta   90.00
_cell.angle_gamma   90.00
#
_symmetry.space_group_name_H-M   'P 1'
#
loop_
_entity.id
_entity.type
_entity.pdbx_description
1 polymer ?
#
loop_
_entity_poly.entity_id
_entity_poly.type
_entity_poly.pdbx_seq_one_letter_code
_entity_poly.pdbx_strand_id
1 'polypeptide(L)'
;MKLSNLLIFLVCSLMTSCSSQSIFDFSKIKMPLDASEVLKPDFQVKKSKLKLDKLSRYTSEDKNMFVFDKITFLKSFSDEYQSSTSVEFFIDDNLGQVLGAHLKTFDDKNGRELYKRIQELFGAPNYYNKNEDFFNGAWEVDNTLFLLKQNYTTKIGGIQTMSSNLIVLRYEKEELINHFLFEGFSKYLDYIHARKEVKEQKKYTYLDFVKNQEDDFFGKNKYQEELENNLPL
;
A
#
# COMPACT_ATOMS: atom_id res chain seq x y z
N MET A 1 22.91 -51.64 18.75
CA MET A 1 23.24 -50.33 18.13
C MET A 1 24.05 -49.52 19.12
N LYS A 2 25.29 -49.11 18.77
CA LYS A 2 26.15 -48.33 19.67
C LYS A 2 25.53 -46.95 19.90
N LEU A 3 25.57 -46.45 21.14
CA LEU A 3 25.09 -45.12 21.55
C LEU A 3 25.64 -43.99 20.64
N SER A 4 26.83 -44.20 20.07
CA SER A 4 27.48 -43.31 19.10
C SER A 4 26.68 -43.10 17.80
N ASN A 5 25.93 -44.10 17.34
CA ASN A 5 25.17 -44.02 16.09
C ASN A 5 23.82 -43.33 16.27
N LEU A 6 23.29 -43.29 17.50
CA LEU A 6 22.05 -42.57 17.84
C LEU A 6 22.31 -41.06 17.94
N LEU A 7 23.49 -40.65 18.40
CA LEU A 7 23.88 -39.25 18.55
C LEU A 7 24.03 -38.53 17.18
N ILE A 8 24.54 -39.23 16.17
CA ILE A 8 24.75 -38.66 14.82
C ILE A 8 23.41 -38.38 14.12
N PHE A 9 22.39 -39.21 14.33
CA PHE A 9 21.05 -39.00 13.78
C PHE A 9 20.30 -37.83 14.43
N LEU A 10 20.55 -37.58 15.71
CA LEU A 10 19.97 -36.45 16.46
C LEU A 10 20.58 -35.09 16.05
N VAL A 11 21.87 -35.08 15.68
CA VAL A 11 22.55 -33.86 15.23
C VAL A 11 22.16 -33.49 13.79
N CYS A 12 21.95 -34.48 12.90
CA CYS A 12 21.49 -34.22 11.54
C CYS A 12 20.03 -33.72 11.46
N SER A 13 19.18 -34.08 12.43
CA SER A 13 17.78 -33.62 12.50
C SER A 13 17.63 -32.20 13.05
N LEU A 14 18.67 -31.63 13.67
CA LEU A 14 18.72 -30.23 14.11
C LEU A 14 19.24 -29.29 13.01
N MET A 15 19.88 -29.80 11.96
CA MET A 15 20.42 -28.99 10.86
C MET A 15 19.47 -28.84 9.66
N THR A 16 18.31 -29.49 9.68
CA THR A 16 17.18 -29.04 8.86
C THR A 16 16.47 -27.89 9.56
N SER A 17 17.19 -26.82 9.91
CA SER A 17 16.53 -25.54 10.10
C SER A 17 15.99 -25.20 8.72
N CYS A 18 14.69 -25.44 8.53
CA CYS A 18 13.95 -24.90 7.42
C CYS A 18 14.25 -23.40 7.43
N SER A 19 15.14 -22.94 6.55
CA SER A 19 15.42 -21.53 6.37
C SER A 19 14.12 -20.95 5.83
N SER A 20 13.21 -20.56 6.73
CA SER A 20 11.92 -20.03 6.34
C SER A 20 12.23 -18.84 5.44
N GLN A 21 11.78 -18.91 4.19
CA GLN A 21 11.97 -17.81 3.25
C GLN A 21 11.50 -16.53 3.93
N SER A 22 12.32 -15.47 3.85
CA SER A 22 11.93 -14.17 4.40
C SER A 22 10.59 -13.77 3.78
N ILE A 23 9.63 -13.34 4.59
CA ILE A 23 8.34 -12.80 4.13
C ILE A 23 8.32 -11.31 4.41
N PHE A 24 7.94 -10.52 3.42
CA PHE A 24 7.72 -9.08 3.56
C PHE A 24 6.22 -8.79 3.59
N ASP A 25 5.74 -8.31 4.74
CA ASP A 25 4.32 -8.10 5.01
C ASP A 25 4.00 -6.59 5.04
N PHE A 26 3.20 -6.14 4.08
CA PHE A 26 2.84 -4.73 3.91
C PHE A 26 2.07 -4.14 5.09
N SER A 27 1.39 -4.97 5.90
CA SER A 27 0.65 -4.49 7.08
C SER A 27 1.57 -3.99 8.20
N LYS A 28 2.86 -4.38 8.16
CA LYS A 28 3.86 -4.06 9.19
C LYS A 28 4.74 -2.86 8.82
N ILE A 29 4.56 -2.30 7.64
CA ILE A 29 5.38 -1.19 7.16
C ILE A 29 5.13 0.05 8.02
N LYS A 30 6.23 0.66 8.46
CA LYS A 30 6.26 2.03 8.98
C LYS A 30 7.28 2.82 8.17
N MET A 31 6.89 4.01 7.73
CA MET A 31 7.75 4.86 6.90
C MET A 31 8.49 5.92 7.74
N PRO A 32 9.77 6.21 7.45
CA PRO A 32 10.62 5.53 6.47
C PRO A 32 11.06 4.13 6.95
N LEU A 33 11.30 3.23 6.00
CA LEU A 33 11.81 1.86 6.23
C LEU A 33 13.27 1.76 5.74
N ASP A 34 14.12 0.99 6.42
CA ASP A 34 15.50 0.76 5.98
C ASP A 34 15.51 -0.03 4.64
N ALA A 35 16.26 0.47 3.65
CA ALA A 35 16.34 -0.17 2.33
C ALA A 35 16.88 -1.61 2.39
N SER A 36 17.73 -1.94 3.36
CA SER A 36 18.25 -3.29 3.56
C SER A 36 17.17 -4.31 3.93
N GLU A 37 16.01 -3.87 4.45
CA GLU A 37 14.89 -4.76 4.74
C GLU A 37 14.22 -5.32 3.48
N VAL A 38 14.24 -4.55 2.39
CA VAL A 38 13.60 -4.90 1.11
C VAL A 38 14.59 -5.34 0.04
N LEU A 39 15.84 -4.85 0.07
CA LEU A 39 16.88 -5.21 -0.89
C LEU A 39 17.61 -6.54 -0.56
N LYS A 40 16.92 -7.46 0.14
CA LYS A 40 17.47 -8.78 0.45
C LYS A 40 17.58 -9.62 -0.82
N PRO A 41 18.63 -10.46 -0.96
CA PRO A 41 18.79 -11.32 -2.15
C PRO A 41 17.57 -12.20 -2.47
N ASP A 42 16.91 -12.72 -1.43
CA ASP A 42 15.76 -13.61 -1.53
C ASP A 42 14.52 -12.94 -2.15
N PHE A 43 14.46 -11.61 -2.17
CA PHE A 43 13.31 -10.86 -2.66
C PHE A 43 13.40 -10.49 -4.14
N GLN A 44 14.49 -10.84 -4.83
CA GLN A 44 14.67 -10.63 -6.28
C GLN A 44 14.38 -9.19 -6.75
N VAL A 45 14.62 -8.20 -5.89
CA VAL A 45 14.33 -6.79 -6.17
C VAL A 45 15.32 -6.25 -7.21
N LYS A 46 14.80 -5.62 -8.26
CA LYS A 46 15.58 -5.04 -9.36
C LYS A 46 15.41 -3.54 -9.43
N LYS A 47 16.53 -2.81 -9.57
CA LYS A 47 16.51 -1.36 -9.78
C LYS A 47 15.97 -1.03 -11.18
N SER A 48 14.99 -0.14 -11.24
CA SER A 48 14.48 0.44 -12.48
C SER A 48 15.42 1.51 -13.01
N LYS A 49 15.44 1.72 -14.33
CA LYS A 49 16.10 2.89 -14.94
C LYS A 49 15.31 4.18 -14.71
N LEU A 50 14.01 4.06 -14.44
CA LEU A 50 13.12 5.18 -14.17
C LEU A 50 13.23 5.60 -12.71
N LYS A 51 13.14 6.91 -12.49
CA LYS A 51 13.13 7.55 -11.16
C LYS A 51 11.85 8.34 -10.99
N LEU A 52 11.46 8.52 -9.74
CA LEU A 52 10.41 9.48 -9.36
C LEU A 52 11.09 10.59 -8.57
N ASP A 53 11.23 11.76 -9.20
CA ASP A 53 12.11 12.83 -8.72
C ASP A 53 13.54 12.30 -8.43
N LYS A 54 14.07 12.47 -7.22
CA LYS A 54 15.40 12.00 -6.80
C LYS A 54 15.38 10.55 -6.30
N LEU A 55 14.21 9.91 -6.22
CA LEU A 55 14.05 8.57 -5.68
C LEU A 55 14.26 7.52 -6.77
N SER A 56 15.07 6.53 -6.43
CA SER A 56 15.24 5.34 -7.27
C SER A 56 14.06 4.41 -7.09
N ARG A 57 13.54 3.89 -8.20
CA ARG A 57 12.49 2.89 -8.18
C ARG A 57 13.09 1.49 -8.24
N TYR A 58 12.59 0.60 -7.41
CA TYR A 58 12.95 -0.82 -7.41
C TYR A 58 11.68 -1.66 -7.50
N THR A 59 11.72 -2.78 -8.23
CA THR A 59 10.55 -3.62 -8.47
C THR A 59 10.86 -5.08 -8.17
N SER A 60 9.88 -5.81 -7.62
CA SER A 60 9.91 -7.26 -7.47
C SER A 60 8.60 -7.91 -7.86
N GLU A 61 8.70 -9.13 -8.38
CA GLU A 61 7.58 -10.04 -8.59
C GLU A 61 7.72 -11.32 -7.72
N ASP A 62 8.51 -11.24 -6.64
CA ASP A 62 8.67 -12.34 -5.70
C ASP A 62 7.43 -12.51 -4.81
N LYS A 63 6.89 -13.72 -4.80
CA LYS A 63 5.65 -14.05 -4.06
C LYS A 63 5.74 -13.79 -2.56
N ASN A 64 6.95 -13.83 -1.99
CA ASN A 64 7.15 -13.59 -0.56
C ASN A 64 7.00 -12.11 -0.19
N MET A 65 6.82 -11.23 -1.17
CA MET A 65 6.50 -9.80 -0.97
C MET A 65 5.02 -9.48 -1.22
N PHE A 66 4.21 -10.47 -1.61
CA PHE A 66 2.78 -10.27 -1.92
C PHE A 66 1.90 -10.55 -0.70
N VAL A 67 2.30 -10.05 0.46
CA VAL A 67 1.66 -10.38 1.73
C VAL A 67 1.15 -9.10 2.38
N PHE A 68 -0.10 -9.15 2.86
CA PHE A 68 -0.69 -8.14 3.73
C PHE A 68 -1.54 -8.86 4.79
N ASP A 69 -1.13 -8.81 6.06
CA ASP A 69 -1.85 -9.41 7.19
C ASP A 69 -2.62 -10.71 6.88
N LYS A 70 -1.88 -11.82 6.90
CA LYS A 70 -2.41 -13.18 6.63
C LYS A 70 -2.98 -13.39 5.21
N ILE A 71 -3.11 -12.34 4.39
CA ILE A 71 -3.44 -12.45 2.97
C ILE A 71 -2.13 -12.65 2.20
N THR A 72 -2.11 -13.60 1.29
CA THR A 72 -1.05 -13.77 0.29
C THR A 72 -1.68 -13.71 -1.08
N PHE A 73 -1.32 -12.71 -1.89
CA PHE A 73 -1.89 -12.53 -3.22
C PHE A 73 -1.27 -13.50 -4.22
N LEU A 74 -2.08 -13.89 -5.21
CA LEU A 74 -1.63 -14.69 -6.34
C LEU A 74 -0.53 -13.96 -7.11
N LYS A 75 0.41 -14.73 -7.67
CA LYS A 75 1.49 -14.17 -8.50
C LYS A 75 0.96 -13.52 -9.77
N SER A 76 -0.08 -14.06 -10.36
CA SER A 76 -0.73 -13.57 -11.57
C SER A 76 -2.22 -13.88 -11.50
N PHE A 77 -3.04 -13.06 -12.18
CA PHE A 77 -4.45 -13.38 -12.40
C PHE A 77 -4.60 -14.52 -13.42
N SER A 78 -3.77 -14.52 -14.46
CA SER A 78 -3.73 -15.55 -15.50
C SER A 78 -2.30 -15.75 -16.00
N ASP A 79 -1.96 -16.97 -16.41
CA ASP A 79 -0.69 -17.30 -17.07
C ASP A 79 -0.65 -16.82 -18.53
N GLU A 80 -1.81 -16.59 -19.15
CA GLU A 80 -1.94 -16.19 -20.56
C GLU A 80 -1.73 -14.67 -20.76
N TYR A 81 -2.11 -13.87 -19.77
CA TYR A 81 -2.11 -12.41 -19.86
C TYR A 81 -1.10 -11.78 -18.90
N GLN A 82 -0.46 -10.69 -19.32
CA GLN A 82 0.44 -9.90 -18.47
C GLN A 82 -0.35 -9.24 -17.32
N SER A 83 -0.47 -9.97 -16.22
CA SER A 83 -1.34 -9.65 -15.08
C SER A 83 -0.67 -9.99 -13.75
N SER A 84 0.65 -9.90 -13.71
CA SER A 84 1.44 -10.20 -12.52
C SER A 84 1.13 -9.23 -11.39
N THR A 85 1.06 -9.76 -10.18
CA THR A 85 1.24 -9.00 -8.96
C THR A 85 2.68 -8.51 -8.90
N SER A 86 2.87 -7.27 -8.49
CA SER A 86 4.19 -6.67 -8.35
C SER A 86 4.25 -5.75 -7.16
N VAL A 87 5.47 -5.57 -6.66
CA VAL A 87 5.80 -4.62 -5.61
C VAL A 87 6.83 -3.64 -6.14
N GLU A 88 6.58 -2.34 -5.94
CA GLU A 88 7.54 -1.28 -6.20
C GLU A 88 7.96 -0.58 -4.89
N PHE A 89 9.22 -0.19 -4.80
CA PHE A 89 9.78 0.62 -3.72
C PHE A 89 10.41 1.90 -4.28
N PHE A 90 10.19 3.01 -3.59
CA PHE A 90 10.77 4.32 -3.88
C PHE A 90 11.79 4.63 -2.81
N ILE A 91 13.08 4.57 -3.17
CA ILE A 91 14.20 4.62 -2.24
C ILE A 91 15.00 5.89 -2.46
N ASP A 92 15.27 6.62 -1.37
CA ASP A 92 16.32 7.62 -1.34
C ASP A 92 17.67 6.90 -1.15
N ASP A 93 18.40 6.72 -2.25
CA ASP A 93 19.68 6.01 -2.24
C ASP A 93 20.74 6.72 -1.36
N ASN A 94 20.62 8.04 -1.13
CA ASN A 94 21.56 8.78 -0.29
C ASN A 94 21.34 8.50 1.19
N LEU A 95 20.07 8.32 1.59
CA LEU A 95 19.69 8.04 2.97
C LEU A 95 19.58 6.55 3.28
N GLY A 96 19.56 5.69 2.26
CA GLY A 96 19.32 4.25 2.43
C GLY A 96 17.90 3.95 2.94
N GLN A 97 16.92 4.79 2.59
CA GLN A 97 15.56 4.72 3.12
C GLN A 97 14.53 4.52 2.02
N VAL A 98 13.62 3.58 2.24
CA VAL A 98 12.36 3.45 1.50
C VAL A 98 11.41 4.54 2.01
N LEU A 99 10.94 5.38 1.10
CA LEU A 99 9.98 6.45 1.39
C LEU A 99 8.59 6.18 0.82
N GLY A 100 8.48 5.18 -0.05
CA GLY A 100 7.20 4.70 -0.57
C GLY A 100 7.29 3.24 -0.99
N ALA A 101 6.19 2.51 -0.87
CA ALA A 101 6.01 1.15 -1.36
C ALA A 101 4.66 1.04 -2.06
N HIS A 102 4.57 0.26 -3.12
CA HIS A 102 3.35 0.08 -3.90
C HIS A 102 3.18 -1.39 -4.27
N LEU A 103 2.17 -2.04 -3.70
CA LEU A 103 1.72 -3.38 -4.08
C LEU A 103 0.58 -3.24 -5.09
N LYS A 104 0.74 -3.84 -6.27
CA LYS A 104 -0.27 -3.92 -7.32
C LYS A 104 -0.64 -5.37 -7.54
N THR A 105 -1.93 -5.70 -7.55
CA THR A 105 -2.43 -7.05 -7.80
C THR A 105 -3.74 -7.06 -8.58
N PHE A 106 -4.04 -8.20 -9.19
CA PHE A 106 -5.28 -8.50 -9.91
C PHE A 106 -6.02 -9.71 -9.32
N ASP A 107 -5.66 -10.10 -8.10
CA ASP A 107 -6.29 -11.18 -7.35
C ASP A 107 -7.61 -10.68 -6.73
N ASP A 108 -8.72 -10.97 -7.41
CA ASP A 108 -10.05 -10.52 -7.01
C ASP A 108 -10.44 -11.02 -5.60
N LYS A 109 -10.21 -12.30 -5.30
CA LYS A 109 -10.62 -12.88 -4.02
C LYS A 109 -9.87 -12.23 -2.85
N ASN A 110 -8.54 -12.20 -2.93
CA ASN A 110 -7.73 -11.66 -1.84
C ASN A 110 -7.78 -10.13 -1.80
N GLY A 111 -7.95 -9.46 -2.93
CA GLY A 111 -8.14 -8.02 -2.97
C GLY A 111 -9.44 -7.59 -2.28
N ARG A 112 -10.55 -8.32 -2.43
CA ARG A 112 -11.80 -8.00 -1.69
C ARG A 112 -11.62 -8.10 -0.18
N GLU A 113 -10.79 -9.03 0.26
CA GLU A 113 -10.48 -9.21 1.68
C GLU A 113 -9.53 -8.15 2.22
N LEU A 114 -8.67 -7.58 1.37
CA LEU A 114 -7.70 -6.54 1.74
C LEU A 114 -8.35 -5.33 2.43
N TYR A 115 -9.47 -4.82 1.89
CA TYR A 115 -10.19 -3.71 2.51
C TYR A 115 -10.63 -4.04 3.94
N LYS A 116 -11.21 -5.22 4.16
CA LYS A 116 -11.64 -5.66 5.49
C LYS A 116 -10.46 -5.75 6.46
N ARG A 117 -9.34 -6.33 6.02
CA ARG A 117 -8.12 -6.42 6.85
C ARG A 117 -7.55 -5.07 7.22
N ILE A 118 -7.54 -4.12 6.29
CA ILE A 118 -7.12 -2.75 6.57
C ILE A 118 -8.04 -2.12 7.63
N GLN A 119 -9.36 -2.31 7.53
CA GLN A 119 -10.29 -1.81 8.54
C GLN A 119 -10.13 -2.48 9.90
N GLU A 120 -9.88 -3.79 9.94
CA GLU A 120 -9.61 -4.51 11.20
C GLU A 120 -8.35 -4.01 11.91
N LEU A 121 -7.31 -3.65 11.14
CA LEU A 121 -6.03 -3.19 11.69
C LEU A 121 -6.01 -1.69 12.03
N PHE A 122 -6.58 -0.85 11.17
CA PHE A 122 -6.42 0.61 11.25
C PHE A 122 -7.73 1.35 11.54
N GLY A 123 -8.87 0.65 11.54
CA GLY A 123 -10.18 1.25 11.72
C GLY A 123 -10.73 1.94 10.46
N ALA A 124 -11.62 2.91 10.66
CA ALA A 124 -12.22 3.66 9.56
C ALA A 124 -11.16 4.54 8.85
N PRO A 125 -11.24 4.69 7.52
CA PRO A 125 -10.34 5.58 6.79
C PRO A 125 -10.51 7.05 7.21
N ASN A 126 -9.41 7.81 7.18
CA ASN A 126 -9.44 9.26 7.34
C ASN A 126 -10.16 9.95 6.19
N TYR A 127 -10.13 9.34 5.01
CA TYR A 127 -10.85 9.76 3.81
C TYR A 127 -11.16 8.55 2.94
N TYR A 128 -12.32 8.53 2.31
CA TYR A 128 -12.62 7.58 1.25
C TYR A 128 -13.57 8.17 0.22
N ASN A 129 -13.54 7.60 -0.98
CA ASN A 129 -14.57 7.76 -1.99
C ASN A 129 -14.84 6.44 -2.69
N LYS A 130 -16.10 6.18 -3.02
CA LYS A 130 -16.49 4.93 -3.65
C LYS A 130 -17.75 5.09 -4.49
N ASN A 131 -17.92 4.18 -5.44
CA ASN A 131 -19.18 3.93 -6.12
C ASN A 131 -19.25 2.43 -6.49
N GLU A 132 -20.11 2.05 -7.42
CA GLU A 132 -20.23 0.66 -7.87
C GLU A 132 -18.99 0.14 -8.63
N ASP A 133 -18.19 1.05 -9.19
CA ASP A 133 -17.04 0.72 -10.06
C ASP A 133 -15.71 0.73 -9.33
N PHE A 134 -15.57 1.51 -8.25
CA PHE A 134 -14.31 1.65 -7.53
C PHE A 134 -14.47 2.00 -6.05
N PHE A 135 -13.37 1.81 -5.33
CA PHE A 135 -13.15 2.31 -3.99
C PHE A 135 -11.75 2.92 -3.89
N ASN A 136 -11.63 4.13 -3.34
CA ASN A 136 -10.36 4.65 -2.84
C ASN A 136 -10.49 5.00 -1.36
N GLY A 137 -9.52 4.58 -0.55
CA GLY A 137 -9.47 4.88 0.88
C GLY A 137 -8.07 5.30 1.30
N ALA A 138 -7.99 6.21 2.26
CA ALA A 138 -6.77 6.73 2.84
C ALA A 138 -6.78 6.57 4.37
N TRP A 139 -5.70 6.03 4.92
CA TRP A 139 -5.46 5.86 6.36
C TRP A 139 -4.13 6.48 6.73
N GLU A 140 -4.14 7.32 7.76
CA GLU A 140 -2.96 7.93 8.37
C GLU A 140 -2.62 7.18 9.66
N VAL A 141 -1.50 6.46 9.67
CA VAL A 141 -1.01 5.71 10.84
C VAL A 141 0.40 6.18 11.17
N ASP A 142 0.57 6.83 12.32
CA ASP A 142 1.81 7.52 12.69
C ASP A 142 2.25 8.53 11.60
N ASN A 143 3.41 8.31 10.97
CA ASN A 143 3.94 9.11 9.85
C ASN A 143 3.77 8.41 8.49
N THR A 144 2.89 7.42 8.41
CA THR A 144 2.67 6.56 7.24
C THR A 144 1.27 6.77 6.69
N LEU A 145 1.19 7.05 5.40
CA LEU A 145 -0.07 7.14 4.67
C LEU A 145 -0.29 5.86 3.87
N PHE A 146 -1.36 5.13 4.18
CA PHE A 146 -1.82 3.99 3.40
C PHE A 146 -2.95 4.44 2.48
N LEU A 147 -2.81 4.16 1.18
CA LEU A 147 -3.82 4.41 0.17
C LEU A 147 -4.20 3.07 -0.47
N LEU A 148 -5.48 2.73 -0.40
CA LEU A 148 -6.04 1.61 -1.16
C LEU A 148 -6.81 2.18 -2.34
N LYS A 149 -6.50 1.73 -3.55
CA LYS A 149 -7.34 1.92 -4.75
C LYS A 149 -7.81 0.56 -5.25
N GLN A 150 -9.11 0.35 -5.37
CA GLN A 150 -9.72 -0.84 -5.95
C GLN A 150 -10.59 -0.44 -7.13
N ASN A 151 -10.43 -1.13 -8.26
CA ASN A 151 -11.26 -0.94 -9.43
C ASN A 151 -11.91 -2.28 -9.81
N TYR A 152 -13.24 -2.32 -9.73
CA TYR A 152 -14.09 -3.49 -9.94
C TYR A 152 -14.49 -3.70 -11.42
N THR A 153 -14.10 -2.78 -12.30
CA THR A 153 -14.40 -2.81 -13.75
C THR A 153 -13.24 -3.31 -14.61
N THR A 154 -12.12 -3.69 -13.97
CA THR A 154 -10.92 -4.16 -14.68
C THR A 154 -11.24 -5.39 -15.54
N LYS A 155 -10.77 -5.42 -16.78
CA LYS A 155 -10.90 -6.58 -17.68
C LYS A 155 -9.53 -7.02 -18.19
N ILE A 156 -9.23 -8.31 -18.07
CA ILE A 156 -8.00 -8.93 -18.57
C ILE A 156 -8.41 -10.09 -19.47
N GLY A 157 -8.02 -10.05 -20.75
CA GLY A 157 -8.47 -11.05 -21.71
C GLY A 157 -9.99 -11.10 -21.91
N GLY A 158 -10.69 -9.98 -21.67
CA GLY A 158 -12.16 -9.92 -21.68
C GLY A 158 -12.84 -10.45 -20.41
N ILE A 159 -12.10 -11.07 -19.49
CA ILE A 159 -12.62 -11.54 -18.21
C ILE A 159 -12.60 -10.38 -17.21
N GLN A 160 -13.75 -10.10 -16.60
CA GLN A 160 -13.85 -9.11 -15.54
C GLN A 160 -13.11 -9.61 -14.30
N THR A 161 -12.29 -8.74 -13.73
CA THR A 161 -11.54 -8.94 -12.49
C THR A 161 -11.48 -7.63 -11.72
N MET A 162 -10.82 -7.65 -10.56
CA MET A 162 -10.55 -6.45 -9.78
C MET A 162 -9.05 -6.17 -9.78
N SER A 163 -8.67 -4.91 -9.98
CA SER A 163 -7.32 -4.46 -9.64
C SER A 163 -7.30 -3.82 -8.26
N SER A 164 -6.29 -4.14 -7.46
CA SER A 164 -6.05 -3.53 -6.16
C SER A 164 -4.64 -2.95 -6.12
N ASN A 165 -4.52 -1.70 -5.68
CA ASN A 165 -3.27 -1.00 -5.48
C ASN A 165 -3.23 -0.54 -4.03
N LEU A 166 -2.31 -1.11 -3.24
CA LEU A 166 -1.99 -0.64 -1.91
C LEU A 166 -0.69 0.15 -1.98
N ILE A 167 -0.78 1.45 -1.71
CA ILE A 167 0.34 2.37 -1.75
C ILE A 167 0.60 2.83 -0.32
N VAL A 168 1.84 2.74 0.14
CA VAL A 168 2.27 3.09 1.50
C VAL A 168 3.34 4.16 1.38
N LEU A 169 3.10 5.36 1.90
CA LEU A 169 3.96 6.53 1.68
C LEU A 169 4.42 7.14 3.01
N ARG A 170 5.62 7.70 3.02
CA ARG A 170 6.03 8.65 4.05
C ARG A 170 5.23 9.94 3.88
N TYR A 171 4.44 10.30 4.88
CA TYR A 171 3.51 11.42 4.82
C TYR A 171 4.19 12.78 4.51
N GLU A 172 5.42 12.98 4.99
CA GLU A 172 6.19 14.22 4.79
C GLU A 172 6.81 14.36 3.39
N LYS A 173 6.82 13.30 2.56
CA LYS A 173 7.49 13.33 1.25
C LYS A 173 6.54 13.85 0.17
N GLU A 174 6.47 15.18 0.08
CA GLU A 174 5.48 15.89 -0.75
C GLU A 174 5.43 15.46 -2.21
N GLU A 175 6.57 15.16 -2.84
CA GLU A 175 6.59 14.73 -4.25
C GLU A 175 5.90 13.37 -4.44
N LEU A 176 6.05 12.46 -3.47
CA LEU A 176 5.34 11.17 -3.48
C LEU A 176 3.85 11.37 -3.23
N ILE A 177 3.50 12.20 -2.24
CA ILE A 177 2.10 12.51 -1.92
C ILE A 177 1.40 13.10 -3.13
N ASN A 178 1.96 14.15 -3.73
CA ASN A 178 1.38 14.80 -4.90
C ASN A 178 1.26 13.82 -6.07
N HIS A 179 2.26 12.97 -6.32
CA HIS A 179 2.20 11.98 -7.41
C HIS A 179 1.06 10.97 -7.23
N PHE A 180 0.93 10.36 -6.06
CA PHE A 180 -0.03 9.27 -5.84
C PHE A 180 -1.45 9.73 -5.56
N LEU A 181 -1.63 10.91 -4.96
CA LEU A 181 -2.94 11.45 -4.64
C LEU A 181 -3.58 12.19 -5.83
N PHE A 182 -2.80 12.56 -6.86
CA PHE A 182 -3.32 13.29 -8.02
C PHE A 182 -4.52 12.60 -8.68
N GLU A 183 -4.45 11.27 -8.84
CA GLU A 183 -5.52 10.47 -9.44
C GLU A 183 -6.35 9.75 -8.36
N GLY A 184 -7.65 10.03 -8.30
CA GLY A 184 -8.59 9.37 -7.39
C GLY A 184 -8.64 9.93 -5.96
N PHE A 185 -7.67 10.76 -5.56
CA PHE A 185 -7.60 11.40 -4.23
C PHE A 185 -7.42 12.93 -4.30
N SER A 186 -7.78 13.58 -5.40
CA SER A 186 -7.54 15.02 -5.59
C SER A 186 -8.16 15.90 -4.50
N LYS A 187 -9.37 15.58 -4.04
CA LYS A 187 -10.03 16.31 -2.95
C LYS A 187 -9.34 16.08 -1.59
N TYR A 188 -8.84 14.87 -1.35
CA TYR A 188 -8.02 14.58 -0.19
C TYR A 188 -6.67 15.32 -0.28
N LEU A 189 -6.08 15.44 -1.46
CA LEU A 189 -4.87 16.24 -1.69
C LEU A 189 -5.10 17.72 -1.34
N ASP A 190 -6.21 18.30 -1.82
CA ASP A 190 -6.62 19.67 -1.48
C ASP A 190 -6.69 19.85 0.06
N TYR A 191 -7.30 18.89 0.77
CA TYR A 191 -7.32 18.86 2.23
C TYR A 191 -5.93 18.77 2.86
N ILE A 192 -5.06 17.86 2.38
CA ILE A 192 -3.69 17.71 2.90
C ILE A 192 -2.91 19.02 2.77
N HIS A 193 -3.05 19.72 1.65
CA HIS A 193 -2.42 21.03 1.43
C HIS A 193 -2.99 22.09 2.37
N ALA A 194 -4.32 22.21 2.47
CA ALA A 194 -4.97 23.16 3.38
C ALA A 194 -4.59 22.90 4.85
N ARG A 195 -4.50 21.64 5.26
CA ARG A 195 -4.12 21.25 6.62
C ARG A 195 -2.73 21.74 7.01
N LYS A 196 -1.78 21.83 6.08
CA LYS A 196 -0.42 22.32 6.35
C LYS A 196 -0.40 23.78 6.83
N GLU A 197 -1.38 24.59 6.44
CA GLU A 197 -1.45 26.00 6.80
C GLU A 197 -2.11 26.26 8.17
N VAL A 198 -2.73 25.23 8.76
CA VAL A 198 -3.41 25.33 10.06
C VAL A 198 -2.43 25.11 11.22
N LYS A 199 -2.51 25.92 12.28
CA LYS A 199 -1.63 25.80 13.46
C LYS A 199 -1.77 24.46 14.20
N GLU A 200 -2.97 23.90 14.27
CA GLU A 200 -3.26 22.61 14.92
C GLU A 200 -3.52 21.49 13.90
N GLN A 201 -2.57 21.25 12.99
CA GLN A 201 -2.70 20.30 11.87
C GLN A 201 -3.32 18.95 12.26
N LYS A 202 -2.89 18.36 13.39
CA LYS A 202 -3.36 17.04 13.83
C LYS A 202 -4.85 16.97 14.21
N LYS A 203 -5.46 18.09 14.57
CA LYS A 203 -6.89 18.15 14.94
C LYS A 203 -7.78 18.53 13.77
N TYR A 204 -7.20 19.06 12.69
CA TYR A 204 -7.94 19.49 11.51
C TYR A 204 -8.35 18.28 10.68
N THR A 205 -9.65 17.99 10.64
CA THR A 205 -10.22 16.84 9.94
C THR A 205 -10.66 17.20 8.52
N TYR A 206 -10.92 16.19 7.68
CA TYR A 206 -11.52 16.42 6.36
C TYR A 206 -12.88 17.12 6.49
N LEU A 207 -13.67 16.79 7.51
CA LEU A 207 -14.95 17.45 7.78
C LEU A 207 -14.79 18.95 8.08
N ASP A 208 -13.77 19.32 8.86
CA ASP A 208 -13.47 20.73 9.12
C ASP A 208 -13.06 21.46 7.83
N PHE A 209 -12.28 20.80 6.98
CA PHE A 209 -11.94 21.32 5.67
C PHE A 209 -13.17 21.56 4.80
N VAL A 210 -14.08 20.60 4.68
CA VAL A 210 -15.29 20.79 3.87
C VAL A 210 -16.11 21.97 4.38
N LYS A 211 -16.33 22.07 5.69
CA LYS A 211 -17.05 23.20 6.30
C LYS A 211 -16.41 24.55 5.98
N ASN A 212 -15.08 24.64 6.05
CA ASN A 212 -14.37 25.88 5.72
C ASN A 212 -14.45 26.24 4.22
N GLN A 213 -14.67 25.26 3.35
CA GLN A 213 -14.83 25.47 1.91
C GLN A 213 -16.29 25.80 1.52
N GLU A 214 -17.28 25.48 2.36
CA GLU A 214 -18.68 25.88 2.16
C GLU A 214 -18.87 27.41 2.23
N ASP A 215 -18.00 28.09 2.97
CA ASP A 215 -17.98 29.55 3.12
C ASP A 215 -17.27 30.28 1.94
N ASP A 216 -16.63 29.54 1.03
CA ASP A 216 -15.95 30.08 -0.15
C ASP A 216 -16.90 30.13 -1.37
N PHE A 217 -16.86 31.24 -2.12
CA PHE A 217 -17.87 31.69 -3.10
C PHE A 217 -18.24 30.71 -4.25
N PHE A 218 -17.56 29.56 -4.38
CA PHE A 218 -17.76 28.53 -5.41
C PHE A 218 -17.90 27.09 -4.85
N GLY A 219 -17.85 26.89 -3.53
CA GLY A 219 -17.46 25.61 -2.92
C GLY A 219 -18.56 24.62 -2.54
N LYS A 220 -19.84 25.02 -2.54
CA LYS A 220 -20.90 24.28 -1.85
C LYS A 220 -21.15 22.84 -2.32
N ASN A 221 -20.83 22.49 -3.57
CA ASN A 221 -21.10 21.15 -4.10
C ASN A 221 -19.86 20.25 -4.24
N LYS A 222 -18.63 20.78 -4.36
CA LYS A 222 -17.47 19.97 -4.76
C LYS A 222 -17.09 18.93 -3.70
N TYR A 223 -17.05 19.33 -2.42
CA TYR A 223 -16.58 18.48 -1.33
C TYR A 223 -17.73 17.87 -0.50
N GLN A 224 -18.88 18.55 -0.44
CA GLN A 224 -20.05 18.12 0.34
C GLN A 224 -20.72 16.86 -0.23
N GLU A 225 -20.87 16.76 -1.56
CA GLU A 225 -21.40 15.55 -2.23
C GLU A 225 -20.59 14.29 -1.90
N GLU A 226 -19.30 14.46 -1.62
CA GLU A 226 -18.46 13.34 -1.21
C GLU A 226 -18.70 12.98 0.26
N LEU A 227 -18.95 13.93 1.15
CA LEU A 227 -19.34 13.60 2.53
C LEU A 227 -20.68 12.86 2.60
N GLU A 228 -21.68 13.28 1.83
CA GLU A 228 -23.03 12.70 1.86
C GLU A 228 -23.08 11.27 1.30
N ASN A 229 -22.23 10.96 0.32
CA ASN A 229 -22.07 9.60 -0.20
C ASN A 229 -21.14 8.72 0.68
N ASN A 230 -20.42 9.33 1.63
CA ASN A 230 -19.33 8.69 2.37
C ASN A 230 -19.42 8.87 3.90
N LEU A 231 -20.59 9.12 4.52
CA LEU A 231 -20.72 9.04 5.99
C LEU A 231 -22.12 8.63 6.50
N PRO A 232 -22.20 7.86 7.62
CA PRO A 232 -21.20 6.97 8.17
C PRO A 232 -21.41 5.52 7.67
N LEU A 233 -20.33 4.73 7.73
CA LEU A 233 -20.38 3.27 7.60
C LEU A 233 -21.43 2.64 8.52
#